data_AF-A0A835S041-F1
#
_entry.id   AF-A0A835S041-F1
#
_cell.length_a   1.000
_cell.length_b   1.000
_cell.length_c   1.000
_cell.angle_alpha   90.00
_cell.angle_beta   90.00
_cell.angle_gamma   90.00
#
_symmetry.space_group_name_H-M   'P 1'
#
loop_
_entity.id
_entity.type
_entity.pdbx_description
1 polymer ?
#
loop_
_entity_poly.entity_id
_entity_poly.type
_entity_poly.pdbx_seq_one_letter_code
_entity_poly.pdbx_strand_id
1 'polypeptide(L)'
;MGPCGVSHFAAVHKVFGASNVSKLLLLVPAPKRLDAVVTICYEAEARLQDPIYGCVAHMVSLQQQLVNLQAELSCLQVHLSTLKHLPPPLPQGFSVTEHPSSCSIELSSHFDPPLWKHQEPPQERLYGSGGGDLHELARLLIDRHRGSPSAFSELPPKPK
;
A
#
# COMPACT_ATOMS: atom_id res chain seq x y z
N MET A 1 9.72 -32.55 11.28
CA MET A 1 9.50 -31.27 11.97
C MET A 1 10.82 -30.51 11.95
N GLY A 2 10.97 -29.49 11.11
CA GLY A 2 12.25 -28.78 10.96
C GLY A 2 12.59 -27.89 12.16
N PRO A 3 13.84 -27.40 12.26
CA PRO A 3 14.32 -26.50 13.33
C PRO A 3 13.59 -25.14 13.40
N CYS A 4 12.63 -24.90 12.50
CA CYS A 4 11.83 -23.68 12.41
C CYS A 4 10.79 -23.53 13.53
N GLY A 5 10.22 -24.61 14.08
CA GLY A 5 9.16 -24.48 15.10
C GLY A 5 9.63 -23.87 16.43
N VAL A 6 10.88 -24.13 16.82
CA VAL A 6 11.44 -23.64 18.10
C VAL A 6 11.74 -22.14 18.07
N SER A 7 12.17 -21.60 16.92
CA SER A 7 12.45 -20.17 16.76
C SER A 7 11.19 -19.33 16.85
N HIS A 8 10.13 -19.72 16.13
CA HIS A 8 8.84 -19.04 16.19
C HIS A 8 8.25 -19.11 17.60
N PHE A 9 8.30 -20.27 18.26
CA PHE A 9 7.83 -20.40 19.64
C PHE A 9 8.60 -19.48 20.60
N ALA A 10 9.93 -19.42 20.49
CA ALA A 10 10.76 -18.54 21.31
C ALA A 10 10.44 -17.06 21.08
N ALA A 11 10.26 -16.65 19.82
CA ALA A 11 9.89 -15.28 19.48
C ALA A 11 8.52 -14.90 20.08
N VAL A 12 7.51 -15.73 19.84
CA VAL A 12 6.16 -15.54 20.35
C VAL A 12 6.15 -15.52 21.88
N HIS A 13 6.90 -16.43 22.52
CA HIS A 13 7.01 -16.47 23.98
C HIS A 13 7.68 -15.20 24.53
N LYS A 14 8.73 -14.68 23.88
CA LYS A 14 9.44 -13.48 24.33
C LYS A 14 8.61 -12.21 24.17
N VAL A 15 7.86 -12.07 23.08
CA VAL A 15 7.10 -10.85 22.78
C VAL A 15 5.74 -10.83 23.46
N PHE A 16 5.01 -11.94 23.43
CA PHE A 16 3.64 -12.01 23.92
C PHE A 16 3.51 -12.81 25.20
N GLY A 17 4.31 -13.86 25.38
CA GLY A 17 4.19 -14.82 26.47
C GLY A 17 3.13 -15.89 26.21
N ALA A 18 3.38 -17.13 26.64
CA ALA A 18 2.52 -18.28 26.36
C ALA A 18 1.07 -18.09 26.85
N SER A 19 0.89 -17.53 28.04
CA SER A 19 -0.44 -17.31 28.64
C SER A 19 -1.27 -16.30 27.85
N ASN A 20 -0.65 -15.25 27.33
CA ASN A 20 -1.36 -14.23 26.55
C ASN A 20 -1.78 -14.78 25.18
N VAL A 21 -0.89 -15.53 24.53
CA VAL A 21 -1.19 -16.20 23.26
C VAL A 21 -2.30 -17.22 23.44
N SER A 22 -2.26 -18.01 24.52
CA SER A 22 -3.32 -18.97 24.85
C SER A 22 -4.67 -18.28 25.01
N LYS A 23 -4.73 -17.17 25.77
CA LYS A 23 -5.95 -16.36 25.92
C LYS A 23 -6.43 -15.78 24.60
N LEU A 24 -5.52 -15.23 23.79
CA LEU A 24 -5.84 -14.66 22.48
C LEU A 24 -6.45 -15.71 21.55
N LEU A 25 -5.84 -16.90 21.45
CA LEU A 25 -6.33 -17.97 20.60
C LEU A 25 -7.67 -18.55 21.06
N LEU A 26 -7.99 -18.50 22.35
CA LEU A 26 -9.32 -18.88 22.85
C LEU A 26 -10.42 -17.95 22.32
N LEU A 27 -10.12 -16.67 22.11
CA LEU A 27 -11.05 -15.69 21.54
C LEU A 27 -11.22 -15.84 20.02
N VAL A 28 -10.28 -16.49 19.34
CA VAL A 28 -10.35 -16.74 17.90
C VAL A 28 -11.20 -17.99 17.61
N PRO A 29 -12.17 -17.93 16.68
CA PRO A 29 -12.92 -19.10 16.24
C PRO A 29 -11.99 -20.23 15.77
N ALA A 30 -12.29 -21.46 16.16
CA ALA A 30 -11.46 -22.64 15.86
C ALA A 30 -10.92 -22.71 14.42
N PRO A 31 -11.72 -22.49 13.34
CA PRO A 31 -11.20 -22.59 11.98
C PRO A 31 -10.17 -21.51 11.61
N LYS A 32 -10.10 -20.39 12.34
CA LYS A 32 -9.18 -19.28 12.08
C LYS A 32 -7.94 -19.29 12.99
N ARG A 33 -7.86 -20.24 13.93
CA ARG A 33 -6.75 -20.27 14.91
C ARG A 33 -5.40 -20.51 14.27
N LEU A 34 -5.35 -21.32 13.20
CA LEU A 34 -4.10 -21.57 12.48
C LEU A 34 -3.58 -20.28 11.85
N ASP A 35 -4.43 -19.55 11.14
CA ASP A 35 -4.08 -18.26 10.52
C ASP A 35 -3.65 -17.25 11.59
N ALA A 36 -4.37 -17.19 12.71
CA ALA A 36 -4.00 -16.33 13.83
C ALA A 36 -2.61 -16.67 14.40
N VAL A 37 -2.28 -17.96 14.56
CA VAL A 37 -0.93 -18.38 14.99
C VAL A 37 0.13 -17.89 14.00
N VAL A 38 -0.11 -18.03 12.70
CA VAL A 38 0.83 -17.55 11.67
C VAL A 38 1.05 -16.04 11.79
N THR A 39 -0.02 -15.26 11.97
CA THR A 39 0.07 -13.81 12.18
C THR A 39 0.83 -13.45 13.47
N ILE A 40 0.53 -14.12 14.59
CA ILE A 40 1.22 -13.89 15.87
C ILE A 40 2.72 -14.20 15.75
N CYS A 41 3.08 -15.28 15.05
CA CYS A 41 4.47 -15.63 14.78
C CYS A 41 5.18 -14.53 13.99
N TYR A 42 4.58 -14.07 12.88
CA TYR A 42 5.11 -12.98 12.07
C TYR A 42 5.30 -11.69 12.88
N GLU A 43 4.29 -11.29 13.66
CA GLU A 43 4.36 -10.08 14.47
C GLU A 43 5.42 -10.17 15.58
N ALA A 44 5.58 -11.33 16.20
CA ALA A 44 6.60 -11.57 17.20
C ALA A 44 8.00 -11.40 16.61
N GLU A 45 8.25 -12.01 15.46
CA GLU A 45 9.53 -11.91 14.77
C GLU A 45 9.83 -10.47 14.34
N ALA A 46 8.84 -9.78 13.78
CA ALA A 46 8.99 -8.38 13.40
C ALA A 46 9.34 -7.50 14.61
N ARG A 47 8.71 -7.72 15.78
CA ARG A 47 9.05 -7.01 17.02
C ARG A 47 10.42 -7.37 17.59
N LEU A 48 10.94 -8.57 17.32
CA LEU A 48 12.31 -8.90 17.69
C LEU A 48 13.34 -8.19 16.81
N GLN A 49 13.02 -7.97 15.54
CA GLN A 49 13.87 -7.27 14.59
C GLN A 49 13.81 -5.75 14.79
N ASP A 50 12.60 -5.21 14.97
CA ASP A 50 12.35 -3.80 15.26
C ASP A 50 11.52 -3.68 16.55
N PRO A 51 12.16 -3.42 17.71
CA PRO A 51 11.47 -3.33 18.99
C PRO A 51 10.58 -2.10 19.15
N ILE A 52 10.70 -1.10 18.26
CA ILE A 52 9.94 0.14 18.33
C ILE A 52 8.70 0.03 17.44
N TYR A 53 8.89 -0.31 16.16
CA TYR A 53 7.82 -0.29 15.17
C TYR A 53 7.32 -1.67 14.75
N GLY A 54 8.11 -2.74 14.95
CA GLY A 54 7.73 -4.11 14.60
C GLY A 54 7.18 -4.26 13.17
N CYS A 55 6.04 -4.91 13.02
CA CYS A 55 5.41 -5.10 11.70
C CYS A 55 4.91 -3.80 11.04
N VAL A 56 4.78 -2.69 11.80
CA VAL A 56 4.38 -1.39 11.24
C VAL A 56 5.46 -0.84 10.32
N ALA A 57 6.74 -1.06 10.62
CA ALA A 57 7.84 -0.67 9.73
C ALA A 57 7.69 -1.29 8.34
N HIS A 58 7.24 -2.55 8.26
CA HIS A 58 7.00 -3.23 6.99
C HIS A 58 5.81 -2.62 6.24
N MET A 59 4.72 -2.29 6.93
CA MET A 59 3.56 -1.63 6.31
C MET A 59 3.94 -0.28 5.71
N VAL A 60 4.68 0.55 6.46
CA VAL A 60 5.12 1.88 6.00
C VAL A 60 6.10 1.76 4.83
N SER A 61 7.02 0.79 4.89
CA SER A 61 7.95 0.52 3.78
C SER A 61 7.20 0.18 2.49
N LEU A 62 6.18 -0.69 2.56
CA LEU A 62 5.34 -1.03 1.42
C LEU A 62 4.56 0.19 0.90
N GLN A 63 4.03 1.02 1.79
CA GLN A 63 3.36 2.27 1.39
C GLN A 63 4.32 3.20 0.64
N GLN A 64 5.56 3.36 1.12
CA GLN A 64 6.56 4.18 0.45
C GLN A 64 6.95 3.61 -0.92
N GLN A 65 7.07 2.28 -1.05
CA GLN A 65 7.34 1.64 -2.33
C GLN A 65 6.23 1.93 -3.35
N LEU A 66 4.96 1.87 -2.93
CA LEU A 66 3.83 2.22 -3.78
C LEU A 66 3.88 3.68 -4.22
N VAL A 67 4.14 4.60 -3.30
CA VAL A 67 4.25 6.04 -3.60
C VAL A 67 5.39 6.30 -4.60
N ASN A 68 6.55 5.69 -4.39
CA ASN A 68 7.70 5.84 -5.27
C ASN A 68 7.40 5.33 -6.69
N LEU A 69 6.81 4.14 -6.78
CA LEU A 69 6.44 3.55 -8.08
C LEU A 69 5.39 4.41 -8.79
N GLN A 70 4.42 4.95 -8.05
CA GLN A 70 3.41 5.84 -8.61
C GLN A 70 4.02 7.15 -9.13
N ALA A 71 5.03 7.70 -8.44
CA ALA A 71 5.76 8.88 -8.88
C ALA A 71 6.59 8.60 -10.14
N GLU A 72 7.25 7.44 -10.22
CA GLU A 72 8.00 7.02 -11.40
C GLU A 72 7.09 6.91 -12.63
N LEU A 73 5.94 6.26 -12.49
CA LEU A 73 4.94 6.17 -13.55
C LEU A 73 4.43 7.54 -13.98
N SER A 74 4.14 8.44 -13.03
CA SER A 74 3.70 9.81 -13.33
C SER A 74 4.77 10.57 -14.11
N CYS A 75 6.04 10.43 -13.74
CA CYS A 75 7.16 11.07 -14.43
C CYS A 75 7.25 10.60 -15.89
N LEU A 76 7.18 9.29 -16.11
CA LEU A 76 7.22 8.71 -17.46
C LEU A 76 6.01 9.14 -18.31
N GLN A 77 4.81 9.21 -17.73
CA GLN A 77 3.62 9.68 -18.42
C GLN A 77 3.74 11.15 -18.86
N VAL A 78 4.29 12.00 -18.00
CA VAL A 78 4.59 13.40 -18.35
C VAL A 78 5.59 13.45 -19.49
N HIS A 79 6.71 12.71 -19.40
CA HIS A 79 7.74 12.69 -20.43
C HIS A 79 7.17 12.24 -21.79
N LEU A 80 6.38 11.15 -21.82
CA LEU A 80 5.74 10.67 -23.05
C LEU A 80 4.74 11.67 -23.63
N SER A 81 4.01 12.40 -22.78
CA SER A 81 3.05 13.42 -23.22
C SER A 81 3.77 14.61 -23.86
N THR A 82 4.90 15.03 -23.29
CA THR A 82 5.77 16.08 -23.84
C THR A 82 6.32 15.69 -25.21
N LEU A 83 6.83 14.46 -25.36
CA LEU A 83 7.34 13.99 -26.66
C LEU A 83 6.26 13.93 -27.74
N LYS A 84 5.03 13.52 -27.37
CA LYS A 84 3.90 13.46 -28.30
C LYS A 84 3.37 14.84 -28.72
N HIS A 85 3.56 15.86 -27.90
CA HIS A 85 3.13 17.23 -28.17
C HIS A 85 4.22 18.11 -28.77
N LEU A 86 5.30 17.53 -29.31
CA LEU A 86 6.28 18.29 -30.07
C LEU A 86 5.55 18.98 -31.25
N PRO A 87 5.62 20.32 -31.39
CA PRO A 87 5.06 20.99 -32.57
C PRO A 87 5.71 20.44 -33.84
N PRO A 88 4.98 20.34 -34.97
CA PRO A 88 5.57 19.90 -36.23
C PRO A 88 6.80 20.75 -36.54
N PRO A 89 7.90 20.15 -37.06
CA PRO A 89 9.10 20.90 -37.37
C PRO A 89 8.73 21.96 -38.42
N LEU A 90 8.71 23.23 -37.98
CA LEU A 90 8.73 24.34 -38.91
C LEU A 90 10.00 24.21 -39.76
N PRO A 91 9.94 24.45 -41.08
CA PRO A 91 11.10 24.36 -41.94
C PRO A 91 12.15 25.39 -41.48
N GLN A 92 13.16 24.94 -40.74
CA GLN A 92 14.23 25.79 -40.22
C GLN A 92 15.43 25.77 -41.17
N GLY A 93 15.60 26.89 -41.88
CA GLY A 93 16.91 27.32 -42.30
C GLY A 93 17.73 27.78 -41.09
N PHE A 94 18.92 27.19 -40.95
CA PHE A 94 20.13 27.68 -40.27
C PHE A 94 20.16 27.85 -38.73
N SER A 95 20.97 26.95 -38.13
CA SER A 95 21.99 27.14 -37.07
C SER A 95 21.63 27.82 -35.74
N VAL A 96 21.83 27.12 -34.61
CA VAL A 96 23.03 27.15 -33.74
C VAL A 96 22.79 26.24 -32.51
N THR A 97 23.82 25.47 -32.18
CA THR A 97 24.19 24.79 -30.92
C THR A 97 23.22 24.92 -29.73
N GLU A 98 22.54 23.83 -29.36
CA GLU A 98 21.96 23.68 -28.02
C GLU A 98 22.22 22.28 -27.48
N HIS A 99 22.75 22.26 -26.26
CA HIS A 99 23.17 21.10 -25.50
C HIS A 99 21.91 20.40 -24.95
N PRO A 100 21.68 19.10 -25.20
CA PRO A 100 20.57 18.42 -24.55
C PRO A 100 20.95 18.16 -23.09
N SER A 101 20.27 18.82 -22.15
CA SER A 101 20.18 18.33 -20.77
C SER A 101 19.41 17.01 -20.79
N SER A 102 20.14 15.94 -21.08
CA SER A 102 19.72 14.57 -20.91
C SER A 102 19.52 14.32 -19.41
N CYS A 103 18.27 14.18 -18.97
CA CYS A 103 17.99 13.54 -17.69
C CYS A 103 18.31 12.05 -17.85
N SER A 104 19.59 11.70 -17.79
CA SER A 104 20.05 10.33 -17.72
C SER A 104 19.61 9.77 -16.37
N ILE A 105 18.57 8.93 -16.35
CA ILE A 105 18.24 8.18 -15.14
C ILE A 105 19.13 6.93 -15.17
N GLU A 106 20.14 6.96 -14.32
CA GLU A 106 21.04 5.85 -14.04
C GLU A 106 20.21 4.70 -13.46
N LEU A 107 20.07 3.64 -14.26
CA LEU A 107 19.50 2.37 -13.83
C LEU A 107 20.52 1.67 -12.91
N SER A 108 20.65 2.14 -11.69
CA SER A 108 21.49 1.50 -10.67
C SER A 108 20.62 0.69 -9.72
N SER A 109 20.57 -0.60 -10.03
CA SER A 109 20.30 -1.68 -9.11
C SER A 109 21.24 -1.61 -7.89
N HIS A 110 20.76 -1.13 -6.76
CA HIS A 110 21.17 -1.52 -5.39
C HIS A 110 20.10 -0.97 -4.43
N PHE A 111 19.07 -1.79 -4.17
CA PHE A 111 18.09 -1.50 -3.12
C PHE A 111 18.73 -1.88 -1.77
N ASP A 112 19.53 -0.97 -1.22
CA ASP A 112 19.83 -1.01 0.21
C ASP A 112 18.60 -0.47 0.96
N PRO A 113 17.98 -1.24 1.87
CA PRO A 113 16.92 -0.70 2.70
C PRO A 113 17.47 0.47 3.52
N PRO A 114 16.73 1.59 3.67
CA PRO A 114 17.21 2.69 4.49
C PRO A 114 17.32 2.19 5.93
N LEU A 115 18.57 2.18 6.43
CA LEU A 115 18.87 2.05 7.85
C LEU A 115 18.30 3.29 8.55
N TRP A 116 17.09 3.17 9.09
CA TRP A 116 16.42 4.23 9.85
C TRP A 116 17.23 4.59 11.10
N LYS A 117 18.19 5.52 10.98
CA LYS A 117 18.77 6.22 12.12
C LYS A 117 17.93 7.45 12.41
N HIS A 118 17.12 7.34 13.46
CA HIS A 118 16.53 8.43 14.25
C HIS A 118 15.99 9.63 13.45
N GLN A 119 14.72 9.56 13.04
CA GLN A 119 13.91 10.75 12.79
C GLN A 119 12.75 10.74 13.78
N GLU A 120 12.85 11.56 14.82
CA GLU A 120 11.70 11.92 15.68
C GLU A 120 10.56 12.46 14.81
N PRO A 121 9.31 12.00 14.99
CA PRO A 121 8.20 12.49 14.21
C PRO A 121 7.90 13.95 14.60
N PRO A 122 7.80 14.90 13.64
CA PRO A 122 7.27 16.22 13.96
C PRO A 122 5.83 16.07 14.45
N GLN A 123 5.58 16.52 15.70
CA GLN A 123 4.23 16.61 16.25
C GLN A 123 3.30 17.35 15.28
N GLU A 124 2.16 16.72 15.00
CA GLU A 124 1.04 17.35 14.31
C GLU A 124 0.66 18.66 14.99
N ARG A 125 0.94 19.78 14.32
CA ARG A 125 0.14 20.98 14.46
C ARG A 125 -0.16 21.57 13.09
N LEU A 126 -1.47 21.56 12.80
CA LEU A 126 -2.21 22.47 11.93
C LEU A 126 -2.36 22.04 10.46
N TYR A 127 -3.36 21.20 10.20
CA TYR A 127 -4.22 21.42 9.02
C TYR A 127 -5.65 21.63 9.51
N GLY A 128 -6.09 22.88 9.43
CA GLY A 128 -7.49 23.23 9.47
C GLY A 128 -8.06 23.24 8.05
N SER A 129 -9.38 23.08 8.00
CA SER A 129 -10.27 23.46 6.90
C SER A 129 -10.33 22.53 5.68
N GLY A 130 -11.49 21.90 5.51
CA GLY A 130 -11.86 21.17 4.29
C GLY A 130 -12.42 19.77 4.53
N GLY A 131 -13.31 19.59 5.51
CA GLY A 131 -14.04 18.34 5.70
C GLY A 131 -15.04 18.13 4.55
N GLY A 132 -14.56 17.58 3.43
CA GLY A 132 -15.43 16.90 2.47
C GLY A 132 -15.93 15.63 3.13
N ASP A 133 -17.23 15.57 3.42
CA ASP A 133 -17.82 14.46 4.13
C ASP A 133 -17.61 13.14 3.36
N LEU A 134 -16.79 12.25 3.92
CA LEU A 134 -16.53 10.90 3.41
C LEU A 134 -17.84 10.13 3.18
N HIS A 135 -18.89 10.50 3.91
CA HIS A 135 -20.25 9.97 3.77
C HIS A 135 -20.90 10.35 2.43
N GLU A 136 -20.60 11.53 1.89
CA GLU A 136 -21.11 12.02 0.60
C GLU A 136 -20.47 11.23 -0.56
N LEU A 137 -19.15 10.99 -0.47
CA LEU A 137 -18.42 10.18 -1.45
C LEU A 137 -18.90 8.72 -1.43
N ALA A 138 -19.18 8.18 -0.24
CA ALA A 138 -19.72 6.83 -0.08
C ALA A 138 -21.12 6.70 -0.72
N ARG A 139 -21.99 7.72 -0.58
CA ARG A 139 -23.29 7.76 -1.26
C ARG A 139 -23.16 7.76 -2.78
N LEU A 140 -22.24 8.57 -3.31
CA LEU A 140 -22.03 8.73 -4.76
C LEU A 140 -21.53 7.44 -5.44
N LEU A 141 -20.70 6.66 -4.75
CA LEU A 141 -20.21 5.37 -5.24
C LEU A 141 -21.29 4.28 -5.28
N ILE A 142 -22.21 4.29 -4.30
CA ILE A 142 -23.33 3.35 -4.26
C ILE A 142 -24.34 3.66 -5.38
N ASP A 143 -24.62 4.94 -5.63
CA ASP A 143 -25.59 5.36 -6.64
C ASP A 143 -25.10 5.07 -8.07
N ARG A 144 -23.80 5.24 -8.31
CA ARG A 144 -23.16 4.92 -9.60
C ARG A 144 -23.27 3.42 -9.97
N HIS A 145 -23.40 2.53 -8.98
CA HIS A 145 -23.57 1.11 -9.20
C HIS A 145 -25.04 0.64 -9.29
N ARG A 146 -26.03 1.54 -9.14
CA ARG A 146 -27.46 1.18 -9.14
C ARG A 146 -28.27 1.73 -10.33
N GLY A 147 -27.62 2.09 -11.43
CA GLY A 147 -28.28 2.69 -12.60
C GLY A 147 -28.19 1.88 -13.89
N SER A 148 -29.00 0.83 -14.04
CA SER A 148 -29.64 0.50 -15.34
C SER A 148 -30.91 -0.34 -15.13
N PRO A 149 -32.10 0.18 -15.44
CA PRO A 149 -33.33 -0.61 -15.45
C PRO A 149 -33.45 -1.31 -16.81
N SER A 150 -33.23 -2.62 -16.85
CA SER A 150 -33.63 -3.47 -17.98
C SER A 150 -34.97 -4.13 -17.66
N ALA A 151 -35.95 -3.85 -18.50
CA ALA A 151 -37.29 -4.43 -18.50
C ALA A 151 -37.27 -5.97 -18.67
N PHE A 152 -38.46 -6.57 -18.46
CA PHE A 152 -38.87 -7.97 -18.72
C PHE A 152 -38.66 -9.02 -17.61
N SER A 153 -39.69 -9.24 -16.78
CA SER A 153 -40.60 -10.41 -16.88
C SER A 153 -41.52 -10.51 -15.65
N GLU A 154 -42.78 -10.09 -15.82
CA GLU A 154 -43.90 -10.47 -14.95
C GLU A 154 -44.16 -11.98 -15.08
N LEU A 155 -44.23 -12.69 -13.95
CA LEU A 155 -44.65 -14.09 -13.87
C LEU A 155 -46.04 -14.13 -13.20
N PRO A 156 -47.08 -14.74 -13.81
CA PRO A 156 -48.42 -14.72 -13.25
C PRO A 156 -48.56 -15.67 -12.03
N PRO A 157 -49.50 -15.41 -11.11
CA PRO A 157 -49.69 -16.22 -9.91
C PRO A 157 -50.35 -17.58 -10.24
N LYS A 158 -49.88 -18.64 -9.58
CA LYS A 158 -50.47 -19.99 -9.65
C LYS A 158 -51.83 -20.05 -8.94
N PRO A 159 -52.85 -20.69 -9.53
CA PRO A 159 -54.12 -20.93 -8.86
C PRO A 159 -54.02 -22.08 -7.83
N LYS A 160 -54.89 -22.03 -6.82
CA LYS A 160 -55.30 -23.19 -5.99
C LYS A 160 -56.59 -23.74 -6.54
#